data_AF-F8N9X0-F1
#
_entry.id   AF-F8N9X0-F1
#
_cell.length_a   1.000
_cell.length_b   1.000
_cell.length_c   1.000
_cell.angle_alpha   90.00
_cell.angle_beta   90.00
_cell.angle_gamma   90.00
#
_symmetry.space_group_name_H-M   'P 1'
#
loop_
_entity.id
_entity.type
_entity.pdbx_description
1 polymer ?
#
loop_
_entity_poly.entity_id
_entity_poly.type
_entity_poly.pdbx_seq_one_letter_code
_entity_poly.pdbx_strand_id
1 'polypeptide(L)'
;MIRKRKFYLFISILLATIPLVLIKTYRPYIYSHKIEDFHLADTIPNIFAVPACLFLGYAIKANPSKNIGKDIFEIIIGVVIYELFFSLTLDIYDMIASVISGILLYLLLSVFYNK
;
A
#
# COMPACT_ATOMS: atom_id res chain seq x y z
N MET A 1 16.85 14.72 -11.56
CA MET A 1 16.61 13.88 -10.35
C MET A 1 15.60 14.47 -9.37
N ILE A 2 15.75 15.73 -8.92
CA ILE A 2 14.87 16.35 -7.90
C ILE A 2 13.38 16.36 -8.29
N ARG A 3 13.06 16.67 -9.56
CA ARG A 3 11.67 16.70 -10.06
C ARG A 3 10.96 15.33 -9.97
N LYS A 4 11.68 14.22 -10.24
CA LYS A 4 11.14 12.86 -10.11
C LYS A 4 10.86 12.49 -8.65
N ARG A 5 11.76 12.89 -7.73
CA ARG A 5 11.59 12.65 -6.28
C ARG A 5 10.38 13.39 -5.72
N LYS A 6 10.17 14.66 -6.09
CA LYS A 6 8.98 15.43 -5.71
C LYS A 6 7.69 14.79 -6.24
N PHE A 7 7.73 14.25 -7.47
CA PHE A 7 6.60 13.52 -8.03
C PHE A 7 6.28 12.24 -7.23
N TYR A 8 7.29 11.42 -6.91
CA TYR A 8 7.07 10.23 -6.08
C TYR A 8 6.55 10.57 -4.68
N LEU A 9 7.05 11.64 -4.08
CA LEU A 9 6.55 12.12 -2.79
C LEU A 9 5.08 12.51 -2.87
N PHE A 10 4.70 13.25 -3.92
CA PHE A 10 3.31 13.64 -4.14
C PHE A 10 2.40 12.41 -4.30
N ILE A 11 2.81 11.43 -5.11
CA ILE A 11 2.04 10.19 -5.29
C ILE A 11 1.93 9.41 -3.97
N SER A 12 3.01 9.32 -3.20
CA SER A 12 3.00 8.65 -1.90
C SER A 12 2.02 9.31 -0.92
N ILE A 13 2.03 10.65 -0.83
CA ILE A 13 1.09 11.41 0.03
C ILE A 13 -0.35 11.20 -0.45
N LEU A 14 -0.60 11.24 -1.75
CA LEU A 14 -1.93 10.99 -2.32
C LEU A 14 -2.42 9.58 -1.92
N LEU A 15 -1.59 8.56 -2.12
CA LEU A 15 -1.93 7.18 -1.77
C LEU A 15 -2.12 6.96 -0.26
N ALA A 16 -1.40 7.70 0.59
CA ALA A 16 -1.56 7.64 2.04
C ALA A 16 -2.81 8.38 2.54
N THR A 17 -3.29 9.39 1.81
CA THR A 17 -4.47 10.18 2.22
C THR A 17 -5.80 9.54 1.84
N ILE A 18 -5.86 8.83 0.70
CA ILE A 18 -7.05 8.09 0.26
C ILE A 18 -7.60 7.16 1.35
N PRO A 19 -6.82 6.25 1.96
CA PRO A 19 -7.34 5.35 2.99
C PRO A 19 -7.85 6.10 4.22
N LEU A 20 -7.24 7.23 4.61
CA LEU A 20 -7.73 8.04 5.73
C LEU A 20 -9.14 8.61 5.48
N VAL A 21 -9.44 8.97 4.23
CA VAL A 21 -10.78 9.41 3.83
C VAL A 21 -11.76 8.24 3.84
N LEU A 22 -11.36 7.08 3.29
CA LEU A 22 -12.21 5.90 3.22
C LEU A 22 -12.53 5.29 4.59
N ILE A 23 -11.59 5.32 5.53
CA ILE A 23 -11.83 4.90 6.93
C ILE A 23 -12.91 5.77 7.59
N LYS A 24 -13.04 7.04 7.19
CA LYS A 24 -14.05 7.96 7.75
C LYS A 24 -15.37 7.98 6.99
N THR A 25 -15.42 7.41 5.79
CA THR A 25 -16.59 7.50 4.90
C THR A 25 -17.11 6.11 4.55
N TYR A 26 -16.31 5.32 3.84
CA TYR A 26 -16.66 3.98 3.38
C TYR A 26 -16.84 2.99 4.55
N ARG A 27 -15.87 2.88 5.46
CA ARG A 27 -15.94 1.90 6.57
C ARG A 27 -17.18 2.10 7.46
N PRO A 28 -17.51 3.32 7.94
CA PRO A 28 -18.75 3.56 8.70
C PRO A 28 -20.01 3.25 7.90
N TYR A 29 -20.01 3.51 6.58
CA TYR A 29 -21.13 3.19 5.72
C TYR A 29 -21.39 1.67 5.67
N ILE A 30 -20.34 0.88 5.44
CA ILE A 30 -20.43 -0.60 5.42
C ILE A 30 -20.97 -1.14 6.74
N TYR A 31 -20.41 -0.70 7.87
CA TYR A 31 -20.84 -1.19 9.18
C TYR A 31 -22.25 -0.75 9.56
N SER A 32 -22.64 0.49 9.28
CA SER A 32 -23.98 1.00 9.60
C SER A 32 -25.08 0.32 8.78
N HIS A 33 -24.78 -0.10 7.56
CA HIS A 33 -25.72 -0.79 6.68
C HIS A 33 -25.59 -2.32 6.73
N LYS A 34 -24.68 -2.85 7.58
CA LYS A 34 -24.39 -4.29 7.71
C LYS A 34 -24.11 -4.96 6.35
N ILE A 35 -23.38 -4.27 5.49
CA ILE A 35 -22.99 -4.78 4.18
C ILE A 35 -21.84 -5.76 4.38
N GLU A 36 -21.96 -6.96 3.81
CA GLU A 36 -20.85 -7.92 3.75
C GLU A 36 -19.95 -7.56 2.56
N ASP A 37 -18.79 -6.94 2.84
CA ASP A 37 -17.83 -6.51 1.83
C ASP A 37 -16.51 -7.31 1.84
N PHE A 38 -16.55 -8.51 2.40
CA PHE A 38 -15.40 -9.42 2.49
C PHE A 38 -14.16 -8.79 3.16
N HIS A 39 -14.37 -8.02 4.23
CA HIS A 39 -13.32 -7.31 4.98
C HIS A 39 -12.58 -6.23 4.18
N LEU A 40 -13.14 -5.77 3.05
CA LEU A 40 -12.53 -4.69 2.28
C LEU A 40 -12.43 -3.40 3.10
N ALA A 41 -13.49 -3.05 3.84
CA ALA A 41 -13.51 -1.90 4.73
C ALA A 41 -12.38 -1.92 5.77
N ASP A 42 -12.04 -3.11 6.28
CA ASP A 42 -11.02 -3.34 7.30
C ASP A 42 -9.61 -3.19 6.71
N THR A 43 -9.43 -3.71 5.50
CA THR A 43 -8.11 -3.89 4.86
C THR A 43 -7.65 -2.74 3.96
N ILE A 44 -8.49 -1.74 3.71
CA ILE A 44 -8.15 -0.54 2.92
C ILE A 44 -6.78 0.07 3.29
N PRO A 45 -6.40 0.27 4.57
CA PRO A 45 -5.09 0.82 4.91
C PRO A 45 -3.94 -0.02 4.32
N ASN A 46 -4.01 -1.34 4.44
CA ASN A 46 -2.99 -2.28 3.99
C ASN A 46 -2.94 -2.40 2.46
N ILE A 47 -4.09 -2.25 1.79
CA ILE A 47 -4.14 -2.17 0.32
C ILE A 47 -3.33 -0.96 -0.19
N PHE A 48 -3.39 0.18 0.49
CA PHE A 48 -2.67 1.39 0.07
C PHE A 48 -1.26 1.50 0.65
N ALA A 49 -0.94 0.77 1.73
CA ALA A 49 0.35 0.83 2.41
C ALA A 49 1.52 0.47 1.48
N VAL A 50 1.42 -0.65 0.76
CA VAL A 50 2.51 -1.12 -0.12
C VAL A 50 2.88 -0.11 -1.20
N PRO A 51 1.94 0.41 -2.03
CA PRO A 51 2.28 1.41 -3.03
C PRO A 51 2.71 2.73 -2.41
N ALA A 52 2.08 3.19 -1.33
CA ALA A 52 2.50 4.42 -0.64
C ALA A 52 3.94 4.34 -0.14
N CYS A 53 4.34 3.21 0.46
CA CYS A 53 5.69 2.93 0.94
C CYS A 53 6.70 2.83 -0.21
N LEU A 54 6.35 2.21 -1.34
CA LEU A 54 7.24 2.11 -2.50
C LEU A 54 7.60 3.50 -3.03
N PHE A 55 6.58 4.34 -3.26
CA PHE A 55 6.79 5.69 -3.76
C PHE A 55 7.49 6.59 -2.73
N LEU A 56 7.23 6.40 -1.43
CA LEU A 56 7.99 7.08 -0.38
C LEU A 56 9.48 6.70 -0.42
N GLY A 57 9.77 5.40 -0.52
CA GLY A 57 11.12 4.88 -0.66
C GLY A 57 11.84 5.48 -1.87
N TYR A 58 11.16 5.61 -3.02
CA TYR A 58 11.72 6.23 -4.22
C TYR A 58 11.87 7.76 -4.13
N ALA A 59 11.06 8.42 -3.31
CA ALA A 59 11.24 9.84 -3.01
C ALA A 59 12.48 10.08 -2.12
N ILE A 60 12.76 9.18 -1.18
CA ILE A 60 13.85 9.33 -0.20
C ILE A 60 15.19 8.82 -0.78
N LYS A 61 15.22 7.65 -1.41
CA LYS A 61 16.45 7.05 -1.94
C LYS A 61 17.06 7.92 -3.05
N ALA A 62 18.35 8.22 -2.95
CA ALA A 62 19.08 8.95 -3.99
C ALA A 62 19.17 8.16 -5.30
N ASN A 63 19.36 6.83 -5.18
CA ASN A 63 19.41 5.87 -6.28
C ASN A 63 18.40 4.75 -6.01
N PRO A 64 17.16 4.84 -6.53
CA PRO A 64 16.19 3.76 -6.41
C PRO A 64 16.69 2.50 -7.14
N SER A 65 16.33 1.32 -6.64
CA SER A 65 16.70 0.04 -7.23
C SER A 65 16.14 -0.08 -8.64
N LYS A 66 16.87 -0.81 -9.51
CA LYS A 66 16.37 -1.16 -10.85
C LYS A 66 15.41 -2.36 -10.82
N ASN A 67 15.38 -3.11 -9.72
CA ASN A 67 14.54 -4.28 -9.57
C ASN A 67 13.33 -3.97 -8.68
N ILE A 68 12.23 -3.61 -9.34
CA ILE A 68 10.99 -3.21 -8.67
C ILE A 68 10.31 -4.36 -7.93
N GLY A 69 10.42 -5.59 -8.45
CA GLY A 69 9.86 -6.77 -7.79
C GLY A 69 10.52 -7.02 -6.44
N LYS A 70 11.85 -6.85 -6.36
CA LYS A 70 12.59 -6.93 -5.10
C LYS A 70 12.13 -5.85 -4.11
N ASP A 71 12.00 -4.60 -4.54
CA ASP A 71 11.57 -3.52 -3.64
C ASP A 71 10.15 -3.76 -3.09
N ILE A 72 9.22 -4.21 -3.94
CA ILE A 72 7.85 -4.55 -3.53
C ILE A 72 7.85 -5.71 -2.54
N PHE A 73 8.66 -6.75 -2.79
CA PHE A 73 8.78 -7.88 -1.89
C PHE A 73 9.31 -7.47 -0.51
N GLU A 74 10.36 -6.64 -0.45
CA GLU A 74 10.89 -6.11 0.82
C GLU A 74 9.83 -5.32 1.60
N ILE A 75 9.00 -4.53 0.91
CA ILE A 75 7.91 -3.79 1.54
C ILE A 75 6.82 -4.72 2.07
N ILE A 76 6.39 -5.73 1.29
CA ILE A 76 5.39 -6.71 1.76
C ILE A 76 5.90 -7.37 3.05
N ILE A 77 7.15 -7.84 3.07
CA ILE A 77 7.74 -8.46 4.26
C ILE A 77 7.75 -7.47 5.43
N GLY A 78 8.13 -6.21 5.20
CA GLY A 78 8.10 -5.17 6.23
C GLY A 78 6.70 -4.94 6.82
N VAL A 79 5.67 -4.86 5.97
CA VAL A 79 4.28 -4.68 6.41
C VAL A 79 3.76 -5.92 7.14
N VAL A 80 4.07 -7.12 6.67
CA VAL A 80 3.69 -8.36 7.34
C VAL A 80 4.36 -8.50 8.70
N ILE A 81 5.66 -8.17 8.82
CA ILE A 81 6.36 -8.15 10.11
C ILE A 81 5.75 -7.10 11.04
N TYR A 82 5.39 -5.93 10.50
CA TYR A 82 4.69 -4.91 11.29
C TYR A 82 3.38 -5.48 11.88
N GLU A 83 2.59 -6.17 11.07
CA GLU A 83 1.32 -6.76 11.52
C GLU A 83 1.53 -7.84 12.59
N LEU A 84 2.55 -8.69 12.43
CA LEU A 84 2.82 -9.80 13.34
C LEU A 84 3.34 -9.37 14.72
N PHE A 85 4.12 -8.29 14.79
CA PHE A 85 4.86 -7.93 16.01
C PHE A 85 4.46 -6.59 16.62
N PHE A 86 3.87 -5.69 15.85
CA PHE A 86 3.61 -4.32 16.26
C PHE A 86 2.14 -3.91 16.18
N SER A 87 1.32 -4.63 15.41
CA SER A 87 -0.13 -4.42 15.42
C SER A 87 -0.73 -4.89 16.74
N LEU A 88 -1.73 -4.16 17.23
CA LEU A 88 -2.46 -4.50 18.46
C LEU A 88 -3.36 -5.72 18.25
N THR A 89 -3.72 -6.00 17.01
CA THR A 89 -4.60 -7.10 16.60
C THR A 89 -3.97 -7.80 15.42
N LEU A 90 -3.65 -9.08 15.55
CA LEU A 90 -3.21 -9.87 14.42
C LEU A 90 -4.39 -10.09 13.47
N ASP A 91 -4.42 -9.33 12.37
CA ASP A 91 -5.43 -9.46 11.33
C ASP A 91 -4.83 -10.14 10.09
N ILE A 92 -5.27 -11.37 9.83
CA ILE A 92 -4.83 -12.17 8.69
C ILE A 92 -5.29 -11.51 7.37
N TYR A 93 -6.44 -10.82 7.36
CA TYR A 93 -6.93 -10.14 6.17
C TYR A 93 -6.04 -8.96 5.80
N ASP A 94 -5.47 -8.25 6.77
CA ASP A 94 -4.52 -7.16 6.53
C ASP A 94 -3.19 -7.66 5.93
N MET A 95 -2.72 -8.83 6.37
CA MET A 95 -1.57 -9.50 5.76
C MET A 95 -1.86 -9.92 4.32
N ILE A 96 -3.01 -10.56 4.07
CA ILE A 96 -3.45 -10.97 2.72
C ILE A 96 -3.58 -9.75 1.80
N ALA A 97 -4.20 -8.68 2.29
CA ALA A 97 -4.38 -7.44 1.55
C ALA A 97 -3.05 -6.79 1.15
N SER A 98 -2.05 -6.84 2.04
CA SER A 98 -0.70 -6.35 1.75
C SER A 98 -0.04 -7.16 0.61
N VAL A 99 -0.19 -8.48 0.63
CA VAL A 99 0.33 -9.37 -0.44
C VAL A 99 -0.37 -9.08 -1.77
N ILE A 100 -1.71 -9.04 -1.78
CA ILE A 100 -2.51 -8.74 -2.98
C ILE A 100 -2.14 -7.36 -3.54
N SER A 101 -2.01 -6.36 -2.68
CA SER A 101 -1.60 -5.00 -3.06
C SER A 101 -0.26 -4.99 -3.79
N GLY A 102 0.75 -5.67 -3.25
CA GLY A 102 2.05 -5.72 -3.90
C GLY A 102 2.04 -6.48 -5.23
N ILE A 103 1.27 -7.56 -5.35
CA ILE A 103 1.09 -8.28 -6.62
C ILE A 103 0.44 -7.35 -7.66
N LEU A 104 -0.66 -6.68 -7.31
CA LEU A 104 -1.36 -5.76 -8.23
C LEU A 104 -0.46 -4.59 -8.63
N LEU A 105 0.30 -4.04 -7.68
CA LEU A 105 1.26 -2.96 -7.95
C LEU A 105 2.37 -3.42 -8.89
N TYR A 106 2.92 -4.61 -8.67
CA TYR A 106 3.94 -5.17 -9.54
C TYR A 106 3.40 -5.35 -10.97
N LEU A 107 2.21 -5.94 -11.12
CA LEU A 107 1.57 -6.10 -12.41
C LEU A 107 1.34 -4.75 -13.09
N LEU A 108 0.78 -3.77 -12.38
CA LEU A 108 0.54 -2.43 -12.89
C LEU A 108 1.83 -1.78 -13.41
N LEU A 109 2.90 -1.78 -12.59
CA LEU A 109 4.16 -1.14 -12.97
C LEU A 109 4.89 -1.91 -14.08
N SER A 110 4.75 -3.24 -14.13
CA SER A 110 5.35 -4.05 -15.20
C SER A 110 4.79 -3.72 -16.59
N VAL A 111 3.51 -3.35 -16.68
CA VAL A 111 2.89 -2.88 -17.92
C VAL A 111 3.55 -1.59 -18.44
N PHE A 112 4.01 -0.73 -17.54
CA PHE A 112 4.69 0.52 -17.90
C PHE A 112 6.20 0.36 -18.08
N TYR A 113 6.83 -0.67 -17.48
CA TYR A 113 8.27 -0.89 -17.53
C TYR A 113 8.73 -1.76 -18.72
N ASN A 114 7.83 -2.58 -19.28
CA ASN A 114 8.07 -3.39 -20.49
C ASN A 114 7.75 -2.65 -21.80
N LYS A 115 7.58 -1.31 -21.75
CA LYS A 115 7.56 -0.41 -22.91
C LYS A 115 8.82 0.44 -22.93
#